data_AF-A0A553K3Z9-F1
#
_entry.id   AF-A0A553K3Z9-F1
#
_cell.length_a   1.000
_cell.length_b   1.000
_cell.length_c   1.000
_cell.angle_alpha   90.00
_cell.angle_beta   90.00
_cell.angle_gamma   90.00
#
_symmetry.space_group_name_H-M   'P 1'
#
loop_
_entity.id
_entity.type
_entity.pdbx_description
1 polymer ?
#
loop_
_entity_poly.entity_id
_entity_poly.type
_entity_poly.pdbx_seq_one_letter_code
_entity_poly.pdbx_strand_id
1 'polypeptide(L)'
;MAEFDEITFGDAVPSNNPETSKLEESVRDFLLSAGYGLSAERLGIVCHHPDRKGQALVLTPALCSRSTGWQSRWIPAIQWRGTAIATTGRRRRTASATNSSRLSGWTVITLRIGAEAGGEIGDRDVLVESSGFTKAAQSALVQAIEDFQHGWPAPVRFVPKGKSPSPAKRPSHVVNIGEFNYSHDGHFFTWVPSLDDSTRMKLRLCAGGRYLYTHDGRKSRFVAEVGLQDVSSQDWKAVLTEILASRDPEALDGEKWPWGPTLLVPGDPAHDLSAEFVKACERKGWMDDPAFAFTVSGDTVAEYSEAQLISHDGVVVAQLHRGAAEAGYRIAVGESRRGSFGPYEEYVISRVPR
;
A
#
# COMPACT_ATOMS: atom_id res chain seq x y z
N MET A 1 -10.47 -0.98 -46.84
CA MET A 1 -11.75 -0.79 -46.12
C MET A 1 -12.37 -2.16 -45.97
N ALA A 2 -12.18 -2.78 -44.81
CA ALA A 2 -12.91 -4.00 -44.45
C ALA A 2 -14.28 -3.58 -43.88
N GLU A 3 -15.33 -4.27 -44.29
CA GLU A 3 -16.70 -4.14 -43.78
C GLU A 3 -16.68 -4.27 -42.24
N PHE A 4 -17.05 -3.20 -41.54
CA PHE A 4 -17.48 -3.31 -40.15
C PHE A 4 -18.95 -3.71 -40.19
N ASP A 5 -19.24 -5.00 -40.01
CA ASP A 5 -20.57 -5.47 -39.62
C ASP A 5 -21.07 -4.60 -38.45
N GLU A 6 -22.35 -4.21 -38.49
CA GLU A 6 -23.00 -3.41 -37.45
C GLU A 6 -22.82 -4.08 -36.08
N ILE A 7 -21.98 -3.50 -35.23
CA ILE A 7 -21.79 -3.95 -33.85
C ILE A 7 -23.10 -3.75 -33.08
N THR A 8 -23.65 -4.84 -32.55
CA THR A 8 -24.90 -4.87 -31.80
C THR A 8 -24.68 -5.03 -30.29
N PHE A 9 -25.70 -4.71 -29.48
CA PHE A 9 -25.65 -4.95 -28.04
C PHE A 9 -25.54 -6.45 -27.74
N GLY A 10 -24.59 -6.82 -26.89
CA GLY A 10 -24.26 -8.20 -26.55
C GLY A 10 -23.08 -8.78 -27.35
N ASP A 11 -22.57 -8.05 -28.35
CA ASP A 11 -21.38 -8.46 -29.08
C ASP A 11 -20.12 -8.39 -28.21
N ALA A 12 -19.26 -9.38 -28.43
CA ALA A 12 -17.93 -9.43 -27.84
C ALA A 12 -16.92 -8.84 -28.84
N VAL A 13 -16.23 -7.78 -28.44
CA VAL A 13 -15.23 -7.05 -29.21
C VAL A 13 -13.86 -7.19 -28.55
N PRO A 14 -12.74 -6.94 -29.26
CA PRO A 14 -11.43 -6.89 -28.63
C PRO A 14 -11.39 -5.85 -27.48
N SER A 15 -10.74 -6.19 -26.38
CA SER A 15 -10.56 -5.28 -25.24
C SER A 15 -9.55 -4.17 -25.56
N ASN A 16 -9.84 -2.93 -25.15
CA ASN A 16 -8.88 -1.82 -25.18
C ASN A 16 -7.89 -1.83 -24.00
N ASN A 17 -8.04 -2.76 -23.05
CA ASN A 17 -7.12 -2.94 -21.92
C ASN A 17 -6.65 -4.41 -21.87
N PRO A 18 -5.41 -4.71 -22.24
CA PRO A 18 -4.89 -6.09 -22.24
C PRO A 18 -4.34 -6.54 -20.89
N GLU A 19 -4.08 -5.63 -19.93
CA GLU A 19 -3.33 -5.95 -18.71
C GLU A 19 -4.13 -6.80 -17.71
N THR A 20 -3.56 -7.93 -17.28
CA THR A 20 -4.16 -8.83 -16.27
C THR A 20 -3.48 -8.70 -14.92
N SER A 21 -4.25 -8.80 -13.84
CA SER A 21 -3.66 -8.90 -12.49
C SER A 21 -3.27 -10.35 -12.16
N LYS A 22 -2.32 -10.55 -11.24
CA LYS A 22 -1.94 -11.88 -10.71
C LYS A 22 -3.14 -12.70 -10.19
N LEU A 23 -4.14 -12.01 -9.64
CA LEU A 23 -5.38 -12.65 -9.16
C LEU A 23 -6.25 -13.13 -10.32
N GLU A 24 -6.38 -12.31 -11.38
CA GLU A 24 -7.13 -12.69 -12.59
C GLU A 24 -6.47 -13.89 -13.29
N GLU A 25 -5.13 -13.92 -13.37
CA GLU A 25 -4.36 -15.06 -13.88
C GLU A 25 -4.60 -16.32 -13.03
N SER A 26 -4.51 -16.21 -11.69
CA SER A 26 -4.76 -17.35 -10.79
C SER A 26 -6.17 -17.94 -10.95
N VAL A 27 -7.19 -17.09 -11.18
CA VAL A 27 -8.57 -17.53 -11.43
C VAL A 27 -8.70 -18.15 -12.82
N ARG A 28 -8.05 -17.56 -13.84
CA ARG A 28 -8.02 -18.09 -15.21
C ARG A 28 -7.43 -19.50 -15.24
N ASP A 29 -6.25 -19.68 -14.66
CA ASP A 29 -5.55 -20.97 -14.64
C ASP A 29 -6.37 -22.04 -13.93
N PHE A 30 -6.97 -21.67 -12.79
CA PHE A 30 -7.86 -22.57 -12.06
C PHE A 30 -9.07 -22.99 -12.92
N LEU A 31 -9.77 -22.06 -13.56
CA LEU A 31 -10.94 -22.37 -14.39
C LEU A 31 -10.57 -23.21 -15.63
N LEU A 32 -9.45 -22.91 -16.28
CA LEU A 32 -8.93 -23.73 -17.39
C LEU A 32 -8.58 -25.15 -16.91
N SER A 33 -7.93 -25.28 -15.75
CA SER A 33 -7.60 -26.59 -15.15
C SER A 33 -8.85 -27.39 -14.75
N ALA A 34 -9.94 -26.69 -14.41
CA ALA A 34 -11.24 -27.29 -14.11
C ALA A 34 -12.06 -27.60 -15.37
N GLY A 35 -11.51 -27.39 -16.57
CA GLY A 35 -12.13 -27.75 -17.85
C GLY A 35 -13.06 -26.69 -18.44
N TYR A 36 -13.11 -25.48 -17.88
CA TYR A 36 -13.95 -24.41 -18.42
C TYR A 36 -13.30 -23.75 -19.63
N GLY A 37 -14.04 -23.71 -20.76
CA GLY A 37 -13.62 -23.01 -21.96
C GLY A 37 -13.66 -21.49 -21.77
N LEU A 38 -12.49 -20.86 -21.67
CA LEU A 38 -12.33 -19.41 -21.59
C LEU A 38 -11.76 -18.86 -22.90
N SER A 39 -12.12 -17.62 -23.23
CA SER A 39 -11.49 -16.89 -24.34
C SER A 39 -10.00 -16.72 -24.06
N ALA A 40 -9.17 -17.06 -25.05
CA ALA A 40 -7.73 -16.83 -25.00
C ALA A 40 -7.41 -15.34 -24.85
N GLU A 41 -8.12 -14.50 -25.62
CA GLU A 41 -7.99 -13.05 -25.58
C GLU A 41 -8.98 -12.42 -24.59
N ARG A 42 -8.62 -11.25 -24.06
CA ARG A 42 -9.52 -10.45 -23.24
C ARG A 42 -10.53 -9.75 -24.14
N LEU A 43 -11.81 -9.95 -23.86
CA LEU A 43 -12.90 -9.40 -24.64
C LEU A 43 -13.57 -8.24 -23.89
N GLY A 44 -14.00 -7.23 -24.63
CA GLY A 44 -15.00 -6.25 -24.21
C GLY A 44 -16.40 -6.69 -24.66
N ILE A 45 -17.42 -6.28 -23.92
CA ILE A 45 -18.82 -6.60 -24.21
C ILE A 45 -19.59 -5.31 -24.41
N VAL A 46 -20.26 -5.20 -25.55
CA VAL A 46 -21.04 -4.03 -25.92
C VAL A 46 -22.37 -4.04 -25.17
N CYS A 47 -22.55 -3.09 -24.25
CA CYS A 47 -23.72 -2.98 -23.40
C CYS A 47 -24.43 -1.64 -23.58
N HIS A 48 -25.69 -1.56 -23.16
CA HIS A 48 -26.38 -0.28 -23.05
C HIS A 48 -25.71 0.63 -22.02
N HIS A 49 -25.53 1.91 -22.36
CA HIS A 49 -25.11 2.90 -21.38
C HIS A 49 -26.27 3.16 -20.38
N PRO A 50 -26.03 3.04 -19.08
CA PRO A 50 -27.12 3.09 -18.09
C PRO A 50 -27.81 4.46 -18.00
N ASP A 51 -27.05 5.54 -18.19
CA ASP A 51 -27.57 6.91 -18.06
C ASP A 51 -27.91 7.57 -19.41
N ARG A 52 -27.75 6.87 -20.55
CA ARG A 52 -27.90 7.47 -21.88
C ARG A 52 -28.57 6.50 -22.86
N LYS A 53 -29.87 6.73 -23.10
CA LYS A 53 -30.67 5.92 -24.04
C LYS A 53 -30.00 5.85 -25.42
N GLY A 54 -29.82 4.63 -25.94
CA GLY A 54 -29.28 4.38 -27.28
C GLY A 54 -27.75 4.49 -27.41
N GLN A 55 -27.01 4.87 -26.36
CA GLN A 55 -25.53 4.84 -26.41
C GLN A 55 -24.98 3.50 -25.97
N ALA A 56 -23.89 3.07 -26.63
CA ALA A 56 -23.15 1.87 -26.29
C ALA A 56 -21.99 2.15 -25.32
N LEU A 57 -21.76 1.20 -24.40
CA LEU A 57 -20.65 1.16 -23.48
C LEU A 57 -19.98 -0.22 -23.59
N VAL A 58 -18.67 -0.25 -23.81
CA VAL A 58 -17.92 -1.51 -23.79
C VAL A 58 -17.47 -1.80 -22.37
N LEU A 59 -18.01 -2.86 -21.76
CA LEU A 59 -17.54 -3.37 -20.48
C LEU A 59 -16.42 -4.37 -20.71
N THR A 60 -15.27 -4.19 -20.04
CA THR A 60 -14.14 -5.11 -20.13
C THR A 60 -14.08 -6.02 -18.91
N PRO A 61 -14.68 -7.21 -18.95
CA PRO A 61 -14.57 -8.15 -17.84
C PRO A 61 -13.16 -8.72 -17.66
N ALA A 62 -12.96 -9.39 -16.53
CA ALA A 62 -11.71 -10.07 -16.22
C ALA A 62 -11.51 -11.30 -17.12
N LEU A 63 -12.54 -12.16 -17.24
CA LEU A 63 -12.54 -13.30 -18.16
C LEU A 63 -13.90 -13.38 -18.88
N CYS A 64 -13.95 -14.14 -19.97
CA CYS A 64 -15.18 -14.45 -20.70
C CYS A 64 -15.18 -15.93 -21.09
N SER A 65 -16.32 -16.60 -20.91
CA SER A 65 -16.56 -17.90 -21.55
C SER A 65 -17.51 -17.70 -22.73
N ARG A 66 -17.07 -18.15 -23.91
CA ARG A 66 -17.87 -18.14 -25.14
C ARG A 66 -18.03 -19.57 -25.61
N SER A 67 -19.16 -20.21 -25.28
CA SER A 67 -19.59 -21.41 -25.97
C SER A 67 -20.89 -21.15 -26.75
N THR A 68 -21.13 -21.99 -27.75
CA THR A 68 -22.21 -21.88 -28.72
C THR A 68 -23.55 -22.25 -28.09
N GLY A 69 -24.10 -21.35 -27.27
CA GLY A 69 -25.42 -21.46 -26.67
C GLY A 69 -25.78 -20.20 -25.87
N TRP A 70 -27.02 -19.73 -25.96
CA TRP A 70 -27.51 -18.59 -25.15
C TRP A 70 -27.45 -18.88 -23.64
N GLN A 71 -27.44 -20.15 -23.24
CA GLN A 71 -27.33 -20.61 -21.84
C GLN A 71 -25.88 -20.70 -21.33
N SER A 72 -24.90 -20.22 -22.10
CA SER A 72 -23.50 -20.55 -21.81
C SER A 72 -22.57 -19.34 -21.79
N ARG A 73 -23.11 -18.13 -21.92
CA ARG A 73 -22.37 -16.88 -21.87
C ARG A 73 -22.31 -16.34 -20.45
N TRP A 74 -21.15 -16.50 -19.82
CA TRP A 74 -20.90 -15.97 -18.49
C TRP A 74 -19.56 -15.26 -18.39
N ILE A 75 -19.53 -14.36 -17.42
CA ILE A 75 -18.43 -13.44 -17.15
C ILE A 75 -18.07 -13.54 -15.67
N PRO A 76 -16.88 -14.02 -15.31
CA PRO A 76 -16.35 -13.78 -13.98
C PRO A 76 -15.89 -12.31 -13.90
N ALA A 77 -16.55 -11.54 -13.06
CA ALA A 77 -16.09 -10.21 -12.67
C ALA A 77 -15.29 -10.34 -11.38
N ILE A 78 -13.99 -10.05 -11.41
CA ILE A 78 -13.12 -10.18 -10.23
C ILE A 78 -12.99 -8.82 -9.55
N GLN A 79 -13.24 -8.76 -8.24
CA GLN A 79 -13.06 -7.55 -7.44
C GLN A 79 -12.23 -7.84 -6.19
N TRP A 80 -11.26 -6.96 -5.90
CA TRP A 80 -10.35 -7.06 -4.76
C TRP A 80 -10.40 -5.81 -3.86
N ARG A 81 -10.28 -5.98 -2.54
CA ARG A 81 -10.04 -4.87 -1.60
C ARG A 81 -8.63 -4.30 -1.81
N GLY A 82 -8.54 -3.11 -2.39
CA GLY A 82 -7.28 -2.38 -2.60
C GLY A 82 -7.37 -1.28 -3.65
N THR A 83 -8.26 -1.42 -4.63
CA THR A 83 -8.80 -0.28 -5.38
C THR A 83 -9.78 0.45 -4.46
N ALA A 84 -9.63 1.77 -4.26
CA ALA A 84 -10.52 2.59 -3.45
C ALA A 84 -11.98 2.54 -3.95
N ILE A 85 -12.73 1.51 -3.53
CA ILE A 85 -14.12 1.23 -3.91
C ILE A 85 -15.00 1.15 -2.64
N ALA A 86 -14.70 2.01 -1.66
CA ALA A 86 -15.52 2.21 -0.47
C ALA A 86 -16.16 3.61 -0.46
N THR A 87 -16.50 4.14 -1.63
CA THR A 87 -17.35 5.34 -1.76
C THR A 87 -18.62 5.00 -2.53
N THR A 88 -19.75 5.44 -1.99
CA THR A 88 -21.14 5.22 -2.41
C THR A 88 -21.40 5.45 -3.91
N GLY A 89 -20.59 6.27 -4.58
CA GLY A 89 -20.73 6.58 -6.01
C GLY A 89 -20.36 5.45 -6.97
N ARG A 90 -19.41 4.56 -6.64
CA ARG A 90 -18.98 3.47 -7.56
C ARG A 90 -19.68 2.13 -7.36
N ARG A 91 -20.29 1.87 -6.20
CA ARG A 91 -21.19 0.71 -6.01
C ARG A 91 -22.39 0.79 -6.98
N ARG A 92 -22.91 1.99 -7.21
CA ARG A 92 -23.90 2.28 -8.27
C ARG A 92 -23.37 1.96 -9.66
N ARG A 93 -22.12 2.31 -9.99
CA ARG A 93 -21.51 2.08 -11.31
C ARG A 93 -21.30 0.59 -11.60
N THR A 94 -20.89 -0.21 -10.61
CA THR A 94 -20.76 -1.68 -10.75
C THR A 94 -22.13 -2.36 -10.85
N ALA A 95 -23.10 -2.01 -9.99
CA ALA A 95 -24.46 -2.53 -10.09
C ALA A 95 -25.09 -2.18 -11.45
N SER A 96 -24.81 -0.98 -11.93
CA SER A 96 -25.23 -0.49 -13.24
C SER A 96 -24.55 -1.26 -14.40
N ALA A 97 -23.27 -1.60 -14.28
CA ALA A 97 -22.57 -2.47 -15.24
C ALA A 97 -23.13 -3.90 -15.26
N THR A 98 -23.36 -4.50 -14.08
CA THR A 98 -23.98 -5.84 -13.93
C THR A 98 -25.40 -5.88 -14.52
N ASN A 99 -26.18 -4.82 -14.31
CA ASN A 99 -27.51 -4.69 -14.92
C ASN A 99 -27.41 -4.48 -16.44
N SER A 100 -26.46 -3.68 -16.92
CA SER A 100 -26.29 -3.41 -18.35
C SER A 100 -25.80 -4.63 -19.15
N SER A 101 -24.95 -5.48 -18.56
CA SER A 101 -24.53 -6.75 -19.17
C SER A 101 -25.65 -7.79 -19.21
N ARG A 102 -26.48 -7.87 -18.15
CA ARG A 102 -27.69 -8.71 -18.14
C ARG A 102 -28.66 -8.32 -19.24
N LEU A 103 -28.85 -7.02 -19.43
CA LEU A 103 -29.68 -6.47 -20.50
C LEU A 103 -29.14 -6.74 -21.91
N SER A 104 -27.89 -7.20 -22.04
CA SER A 104 -27.23 -7.51 -23.31
C SER A 104 -27.04 -9.03 -23.51
N GLY A 105 -27.78 -9.86 -22.76
CA GLY A 105 -27.80 -11.32 -22.91
C GLY A 105 -26.64 -12.07 -22.23
N TRP A 106 -25.83 -11.39 -21.41
CA TRP A 106 -24.72 -12.00 -20.67
C TRP A 106 -25.04 -12.17 -19.19
N THR A 107 -24.64 -13.30 -18.60
CA THR A 107 -24.72 -13.50 -17.15
C THR A 107 -23.40 -13.15 -16.48
N VAL A 108 -23.47 -12.33 -15.43
CA VAL A 108 -22.29 -11.97 -14.62
C VAL A 108 -22.27 -12.78 -13.34
N ILE A 109 -21.13 -13.40 -13.06
CA ILE A 109 -20.80 -14.07 -11.81
C ILE A 109 -19.66 -13.26 -11.18
N THR A 110 -19.90 -12.57 -10.07
CA THR A 110 -18.86 -11.71 -9.47
C THR A 110 -18.10 -12.49 -8.40
N LEU A 111 -16.78 -12.65 -8.54
CA LEU A 111 -15.90 -13.10 -7.46
C LEU A 111 -15.37 -11.89 -6.70
N ARG A 112 -15.70 -11.78 -5.41
CA ARG A 112 -15.31 -10.65 -4.55
C ARG A 112 -14.43 -11.12 -3.42
N ILE A 113 -13.15 -10.79 -3.49
CA ILE A 113 -12.14 -11.13 -2.48
C ILE A 113 -12.03 -10.00 -1.45
N GLY A 114 -12.03 -10.36 -0.16
CA GLY A 114 -12.13 -9.43 0.96
C GLY A 114 -13.51 -8.82 1.13
N ALA A 115 -14.59 -9.52 0.77
CA ALA A 115 -15.96 -9.03 0.92
C ALA A 115 -16.64 -9.59 2.18
N GLU A 116 -17.48 -8.78 2.83
CA GLU A 116 -18.29 -9.18 3.98
C GLU A 116 -19.68 -9.68 3.53
N ALA A 117 -20.37 -10.44 4.38
CA ALA A 117 -21.75 -10.85 4.15
C ALA A 117 -22.67 -9.61 4.02
N GLY A 118 -23.63 -9.63 3.09
CA GLY A 118 -24.45 -8.45 2.73
C GLY A 118 -23.77 -7.46 1.77
N GLY A 119 -22.57 -7.80 1.30
CA GLY A 119 -21.77 -7.00 0.37
C GLY A 119 -22.07 -7.23 -1.12
N GLU A 120 -23.05 -8.07 -1.46
CA GLU A 120 -23.43 -8.43 -2.82
C GLU A 120 -23.83 -7.20 -3.67
N ILE A 121 -23.65 -7.37 -4.98
CA ILE A 121 -24.07 -6.45 -6.04
C ILE A 121 -24.95 -7.18 -7.05
N GLY A 122 -24.63 -8.44 -7.36
CA GLY A 122 -25.42 -9.29 -8.25
C GLY A 122 -25.92 -10.55 -7.58
N ASP A 123 -26.95 -11.15 -8.17
CA ASP A 123 -27.64 -12.33 -7.59
C ASP A 123 -26.78 -13.61 -7.63
N ARG A 124 -25.66 -13.62 -8.36
CA ARG A 124 -24.73 -14.77 -8.48
C ARG A 124 -23.35 -14.45 -7.90
N ASP A 125 -23.27 -13.49 -6.98
CA ASP A 125 -22.00 -13.08 -6.38
C ASP A 125 -21.43 -14.17 -5.46
N VAL A 126 -20.11 -14.36 -5.54
CA VAL A 126 -19.29 -15.16 -4.63
C VAL A 126 -18.48 -14.19 -3.78
N LEU A 127 -18.92 -13.99 -2.54
CA LEU A 127 -18.31 -13.12 -1.54
C LEU A 127 -17.32 -13.93 -0.69
N VAL A 128 -16.05 -13.54 -0.69
CA VAL A 128 -14.98 -14.23 0.04
C VAL A 128 -14.39 -13.27 1.06
N GLU A 129 -14.49 -13.60 2.34
CA GLU A 129 -13.99 -12.72 3.41
C GLU A 129 -12.46 -12.70 3.47
N SER A 130 -11.80 -13.79 3.08
CA SER A 130 -10.35 -13.87 3.01
C SER A 130 -9.77 -12.96 1.92
N SER A 131 -8.52 -12.53 2.08
CA SER A 131 -7.82 -11.69 1.12
C SER A 131 -7.25 -12.44 -0.10
N GLY A 132 -7.50 -13.75 -0.23
CA GLY A 132 -6.94 -14.58 -1.30
C GLY A 132 -7.97 -15.54 -1.92
N PHE A 133 -7.59 -16.13 -3.06
CA PHE A 133 -8.39 -17.12 -3.79
C PHE A 133 -8.16 -18.52 -3.22
N THR A 134 -8.82 -18.81 -2.10
CA THR A 134 -8.69 -20.08 -1.36
C THR A 134 -9.39 -21.25 -2.05
N LYS A 135 -9.13 -22.50 -1.61
CA LYS A 135 -9.87 -23.69 -2.07
C LYS A 135 -11.39 -23.57 -1.89
N ALA A 136 -11.83 -22.95 -0.79
CA ALA A 136 -13.26 -22.72 -0.56
C ALA A 136 -13.84 -21.68 -1.55
N ALA A 137 -13.07 -20.64 -1.88
CA ALA A 137 -13.45 -19.67 -2.91
C ALA A 137 -13.51 -20.31 -4.31
N GLN A 138 -12.57 -21.19 -4.62
CA GLN A 138 -12.53 -21.99 -5.85
C GLN A 138 -13.79 -22.85 -6.00
N SER A 139 -14.12 -23.65 -4.97
CA SER A 139 -15.34 -24.48 -4.98
C SER A 139 -16.62 -23.65 -5.11
N ALA A 140 -16.71 -22.51 -4.41
CA ALA A 140 -17.86 -21.63 -4.49
C ALA A 140 -18.01 -20.98 -5.88
N LEU A 141 -16.90 -20.62 -6.54
CA LEU A 141 -16.92 -20.09 -7.90
C LEU A 141 -17.38 -21.14 -8.93
N VAL A 142 -16.85 -22.37 -8.84
CA VAL A 142 -17.27 -23.50 -9.68
C VAL A 142 -18.77 -23.73 -9.55
N GLN A 143 -19.25 -23.83 -8.31
CA GLN A 143 -20.66 -24.09 -8.07
C GLN A 143 -21.56 -22.95 -8.59
N ALA A 144 -21.13 -21.69 -8.51
CA ALA A 144 -21.88 -20.57 -9.09
C ALA A 144 -21.97 -20.63 -10.62
N ILE A 145 -20.93 -21.15 -11.29
CA ILE A 145 -20.91 -21.39 -12.73
C ILE A 145 -21.80 -22.58 -13.10
N GLU A 146 -21.72 -23.68 -12.36
CA GLU A 146 -22.55 -24.88 -12.57
C GLU A 146 -24.04 -24.57 -12.38
N ASP A 147 -24.40 -23.87 -11.31
CA ASP A 147 -25.79 -23.41 -11.09
C ASP A 147 -26.31 -22.62 -12.30
N PHE A 148 -25.46 -21.78 -12.88
CA PHE A 148 -25.82 -21.01 -14.07
C PHE A 148 -26.02 -21.92 -15.28
N GLN A 149 -25.08 -22.82 -15.55
CA GLN A 149 -25.14 -23.75 -16.68
C GLN A 149 -26.34 -24.70 -16.62
N HIS A 150 -26.73 -25.11 -15.42
CA HIS A 150 -27.88 -25.99 -15.20
C HIS A 150 -29.22 -25.24 -15.05
N GLY A 151 -29.22 -23.91 -15.11
CA GLY A 151 -30.43 -23.09 -14.95
C GLY A 151 -31.01 -23.13 -13.52
N TRP A 152 -30.19 -23.49 -12.53
CA TRP A 152 -30.58 -23.55 -11.13
C TRP A 152 -30.70 -22.14 -10.54
N PRO A 153 -31.40 -22.01 -9.38
CA PRO A 153 -31.49 -20.75 -8.65
C PRO A 153 -30.12 -20.10 -8.46
N ALA A 154 -30.11 -18.78 -8.37
CA ALA A 154 -28.92 -17.97 -8.20
C ALA A 154 -28.74 -17.57 -6.73
N PRO A 155 -28.15 -18.39 -5.84
CA PRO A 155 -27.83 -17.92 -4.51
C PRO A 155 -26.49 -17.17 -4.54
N VAL A 156 -26.49 -16.02 -3.86
CA VAL A 156 -25.26 -15.37 -3.42
C VAL A 156 -24.54 -16.31 -2.47
N ARG A 157 -23.24 -16.52 -2.70
CA ARG A 157 -22.41 -17.41 -1.89
C ARG A 157 -21.48 -16.59 -1.01
N PHE A 158 -21.56 -16.81 0.29
CA PHE A 158 -20.60 -16.24 1.23
C PHE A 158 -19.62 -17.31 1.72
N VAL A 159 -18.33 -17.07 1.52
CA VAL A 159 -17.22 -17.90 1.96
C VAL A 159 -16.55 -17.20 3.14
N PRO A 160 -16.85 -17.61 4.40
CA PRO A 160 -16.25 -17.00 5.57
C PRO A 160 -14.75 -17.29 5.60
N LYS A 161 -14.00 -16.41 6.27
CA LYS A 161 -12.57 -16.62 6.48
C LYS A 161 -12.40 -17.83 7.39
N GLY A 162 -11.80 -18.89 6.85
CA GLY A 162 -11.52 -20.10 7.62
C GLY A 162 -10.71 -19.77 8.88
N LYS A 163 -11.01 -20.47 9.98
CA LYS A 163 -10.18 -20.41 11.18
C LYS A 163 -8.77 -20.80 10.78
N SER A 164 -7.84 -19.85 10.86
CA SER A 164 -6.43 -20.17 10.67
C SER A 164 -6.06 -21.19 11.75
N PRO A 165 -5.31 -22.26 11.43
CA PRO A 165 -4.79 -23.15 12.44
C PRO A 165 -4.14 -22.32 13.54
N SER A 166 -4.41 -22.65 14.81
CA SER A 166 -3.71 -22.02 15.92
C SER A 166 -2.21 -22.18 15.65
N PRO A 167 -1.45 -21.07 15.50
CA PRO A 167 -0.05 -21.18 15.18
C PRO A 167 0.63 -22.02 16.27
N ALA A 168 1.57 -22.88 15.88
CA ALA A 168 2.40 -23.59 16.83
C ALA A 168 3.00 -22.59 17.83
N LYS A 169 3.13 -23.00 19.11
CA LYS A 169 3.73 -22.16 20.15
C LYS A 169 5.03 -21.56 19.63
N ARG A 170 5.11 -20.23 19.63
CA ARG A 170 6.23 -19.51 19.02
C ARG A 170 7.48 -19.69 19.89
N PRO A 171 8.64 -20.01 19.30
CA PRO A 171 9.86 -20.21 20.08
C PRO A 171 10.57 -18.90 20.44
N SER A 172 10.11 -17.73 19.97
CA SER A 172 10.82 -16.46 20.17
C SER A 172 9.91 -15.25 20.12
N HIS A 173 10.26 -14.25 20.95
CA HIS A 173 9.64 -12.94 21.02
C HIS A 173 9.97 -12.04 19.81
N VAL A 174 11.05 -12.32 19.08
CA VAL A 174 11.47 -11.55 17.90
C VAL A 174 11.37 -12.41 16.66
N VAL A 175 10.58 -11.98 15.67
CA VAL A 175 10.38 -12.75 14.43
C VAL A 175 10.41 -11.84 13.20
N ASN A 176 10.71 -12.43 12.04
CA ASN A 176 10.68 -11.78 10.73
C ASN A 176 11.54 -10.51 10.63
N ILE A 177 12.81 -10.60 11.05
CA ILE A 177 13.78 -9.54 10.76
C ILE A 177 14.03 -9.55 9.26
N GLY A 178 13.74 -8.43 8.59
CA GLY A 178 13.94 -8.29 7.15
C GLY A 178 14.20 -6.84 6.75
N GLU A 179 14.81 -6.67 5.60
CA GLU A 179 15.10 -5.36 5.02
C GLU A 179 13.81 -4.56 4.75
N PHE A 180 13.88 -3.26 4.98
CA PHE A 180 12.80 -2.33 4.66
C PHE A 180 13.11 -1.63 3.34
N ASN A 181 12.53 -2.17 2.25
CA ASN A 181 12.74 -1.72 0.86
C ASN A 181 12.43 -0.25 0.56
N TYR A 182 11.84 0.50 1.51
CA TYR A 182 11.55 1.92 1.38
C TYR A 182 12.55 2.80 2.14
N SER A 183 13.71 2.25 2.49
CA SER A 183 14.80 2.97 3.14
C SER A 183 16.14 2.37 2.76
N HIS A 184 17.21 3.14 2.91
CA HIS A 184 18.54 2.68 2.56
C HIS A 184 19.12 1.69 3.58
N ASP A 185 18.92 1.93 4.88
CA ASP A 185 19.57 1.15 5.95
C ASP A 185 18.60 0.66 7.04
N GLY A 186 17.31 0.55 6.72
CA GLY A 186 16.26 0.16 7.66
C GLY A 186 15.92 -1.33 7.60
N HIS A 187 15.64 -1.93 8.75
CA HIS A 187 15.06 -3.28 8.86
C HIS A 187 13.77 -3.22 9.66
N PHE A 188 12.79 -4.05 9.35
CA PHE A 188 11.62 -4.24 10.21
C PHE A 188 11.67 -5.61 10.87
N PHE A 189 11.07 -5.72 12.04
CA PHE A 189 10.79 -6.99 12.66
C PHE A 189 9.50 -6.93 13.45
N THR A 190 8.97 -8.10 13.80
CA THR A 190 7.81 -8.21 14.67
C THR A 190 8.28 -8.62 16.05
N TRP A 191 7.98 -7.78 17.04
CA TRP A 191 8.10 -8.11 18.45
C TRP A 191 6.79 -8.67 18.98
N VAL A 192 6.89 -9.71 19.77
CA VAL A 192 5.81 -10.41 20.46
C VAL A 192 6.12 -10.30 21.95
N PRO A 193 5.52 -9.34 22.68
CA PRO A 193 5.89 -9.08 24.07
C PRO A 193 5.63 -10.27 24.99
N SER A 194 4.53 -10.99 24.77
CA SER A 194 4.18 -12.23 25.47
C SER A 194 3.95 -13.35 24.48
N LEU A 195 4.57 -14.52 24.71
CA LEU A 195 4.35 -15.71 23.90
C LEU A 195 3.01 -16.39 24.17
N ASP A 196 2.36 -16.04 25.28
CA ASP A 196 1.07 -16.59 25.70
C ASP A 196 -0.12 -15.80 25.14
N ASP A 197 0.12 -14.64 24.52
CA ASP A 197 -0.91 -13.81 23.89
C ASP A 197 -0.59 -13.55 22.40
N SER A 198 -1.61 -13.09 21.68
CA SER A 198 -1.60 -12.69 20.28
C SER A 198 -1.06 -11.28 20.02
N THR A 199 -0.76 -10.50 21.06
CA THR A 199 -0.20 -9.14 20.93
C THR A 199 1.11 -9.14 20.16
N ARG A 200 1.20 -8.25 19.17
CA ARG A 200 2.35 -8.12 18.29
C ARG A 200 2.55 -6.66 17.90
N MET A 201 3.79 -6.24 17.87
CA MET A 201 4.19 -4.90 17.49
C MET A 201 5.20 -4.96 16.36
N LYS A 202 5.08 -4.04 15.40
CA LYS A 202 6.13 -3.85 14.40
C LYS A 202 7.13 -2.85 14.94
N LEU A 203 8.39 -3.22 14.94
CA LEU A 203 9.51 -2.35 15.29
C LEU A 203 10.43 -2.24 14.09
N ARG A 204 11.22 -1.17 14.07
CA ARG A 204 12.14 -0.83 13.00
C ARG A 204 13.53 -0.62 13.57
N LEU A 205 14.51 -1.23 12.95
CA LEU A 205 15.92 -0.92 13.16
C LEU A 205 16.35 0.10 12.12
N CYS A 206 17.00 1.14 12.60
CA CYS A 206 17.41 2.28 11.81
C CYS A 206 18.93 2.40 11.78
N ALA A 207 19.45 3.06 10.74
CA ALA A 207 20.89 3.28 10.53
C ALA A 207 21.73 2.00 10.70
N GLY A 208 21.39 0.94 9.94
CA GLY A 208 22.15 -0.31 9.92
C GLY A 208 22.00 -1.18 11.17
N GLY A 209 21.03 -0.88 12.04
CA GLY A 209 20.83 -1.61 13.29
C GLY A 209 21.19 -0.83 14.55
N ARG A 210 21.70 0.40 14.41
CA ARG A 210 22.13 1.18 15.58
C ARG A 210 20.99 1.61 16.48
N TYR A 211 19.87 2.01 15.92
CA TYR A 211 18.76 2.58 16.68
C TYR A 211 17.48 1.77 16.48
N LEU A 212 16.76 1.55 17.58
CA LEU A 212 15.47 0.90 17.60
C LEU A 212 14.35 1.95 17.62
N TYR A 213 13.34 1.73 16.78
CA TYR A 213 12.20 2.61 16.59
C TYR A 213 10.88 1.82 16.61
N THR A 214 9.80 2.48 17.02
CA THR A 214 8.44 2.01 16.73
C THR A 214 8.14 2.18 15.23
N HIS A 215 7.29 1.32 14.67
CA HIS A 215 6.87 1.42 13.27
C HIS A 215 5.40 1.90 13.18
N ASP A 216 5.20 3.21 13.21
CA ASP A 216 3.90 3.88 13.02
C ASP A 216 3.96 4.97 11.94
N GLY A 217 4.42 4.59 10.75
CA GLY A 217 4.55 5.50 9.60
C GLY A 217 5.36 6.76 9.96
N ARG A 218 4.75 7.94 9.78
CA ARG A 218 5.38 9.25 10.06
C ARG A 218 5.52 9.57 11.56
N LYS A 219 4.96 8.75 12.45
CA LYS A 219 5.02 8.92 13.90
C LYS A 219 5.98 7.93 14.56
N SER A 220 6.87 7.29 13.77
CA SER A 220 7.90 6.41 14.31
C SER A 220 8.70 7.13 15.40
N ARG A 221 8.78 6.52 16.58
CA ARG A 221 9.44 7.08 17.77
C ARG A 221 10.69 6.29 18.11
N PHE A 222 11.72 7.00 18.52
CA PHE A 222 12.95 6.42 19.04
C PHE A 222 12.66 5.65 20.33
N VAL A 223 13.19 4.44 20.44
CA VAL A 223 13.03 3.59 21.63
C VAL A 223 14.36 3.46 22.39
N ALA A 224 15.43 3.09 21.69
CA ALA A 224 16.75 2.88 22.29
C ALA A 224 17.86 2.82 21.23
N GLU A 225 19.08 3.14 21.62
CA GLU A 225 20.28 2.72 20.90
C GLU A 225 20.57 1.26 21.25
N VAL A 226 20.65 0.39 20.24
CA VAL A 226 20.76 -1.07 20.41
C VAL A 226 22.04 -1.65 19.80
N GLY A 227 22.82 -0.84 19.07
CA GLY A 227 24.20 -1.18 18.72
C GLY A 227 24.38 -2.36 17.75
N LEU A 228 23.34 -2.76 17.01
CA LEU A 228 23.41 -3.96 16.17
C LEU A 228 24.24 -3.78 14.90
N GLN A 229 24.64 -2.55 14.55
CA GLN A 229 25.49 -2.28 13.40
C GLN A 229 26.86 -2.96 13.49
N ASP A 230 27.32 -3.24 14.71
CA ASP A 230 28.60 -3.90 15.00
C ASP A 230 28.43 -5.40 15.30
N VAL A 231 27.21 -5.94 15.15
CA VAL A 231 26.85 -7.33 15.48
C VAL A 231 26.48 -8.07 14.20
N SER A 232 26.88 -9.35 14.09
CA SER A 232 26.45 -10.21 12.99
C SER A 232 24.92 -10.33 12.95
N SER A 233 24.33 -10.23 11.75
CA SER A 233 22.88 -10.34 11.55
C SER A 233 22.27 -11.66 12.03
N GLN A 234 23.08 -12.72 12.14
CA GLN A 234 22.66 -14.01 12.69
C GLN A 234 22.34 -13.93 14.18
N ASP A 235 23.01 -13.04 14.92
CA ASP A 235 22.88 -12.89 16.38
C ASP A 235 21.87 -11.81 16.78
N TRP A 236 21.44 -10.96 15.83
CA TRP A 236 20.50 -9.87 16.09
C TRP A 236 19.25 -10.32 16.83
N LYS A 237 18.71 -11.49 16.47
CA LYS A 237 17.50 -12.02 17.10
C LYS A 237 17.69 -12.29 18.59
N ALA A 238 18.84 -12.82 18.99
CA ALA A 238 19.15 -13.08 20.40
C ALA A 238 19.29 -11.76 21.17
N VAL A 239 20.09 -10.84 20.64
CA VAL A 239 20.33 -9.52 21.25
C VAL A 239 19.03 -8.72 21.40
N LEU A 240 18.20 -8.67 20.36
CA LEU A 240 16.90 -7.98 20.41
C LEU A 240 15.94 -8.61 21.42
N THR A 241 15.96 -9.95 21.53
CA THR A 241 15.11 -10.65 22.51
C THR A 241 15.51 -10.24 23.93
N GLU A 242 16.80 -10.13 24.22
CA GLU A 242 17.30 -9.67 25.52
C GLU A 242 16.92 -8.22 25.80
N ILE A 243 17.16 -7.30 24.85
CA ILE A 243 16.84 -5.86 24.98
C ILE A 243 15.35 -5.63 25.23
N LEU A 244 14.48 -6.43 24.61
CA LEU A 244 13.04 -6.28 24.67
C LEU A 244 12.37 -7.08 25.79
N ALA A 245 13.09 -7.98 26.47
CA ALA A 245 12.51 -8.91 27.46
C ALA A 245 11.82 -8.19 28.63
N SER A 246 12.33 -7.03 29.04
CA SER A 246 11.81 -6.24 30.17
C SER A 246 11.04 -4.99 29.74
N ARG A 247 10.82 -4.80 28.43
CA ARG A 247 10.15 -3.61 27.91
C ARG A 247 8.64 -3.77 27.98
N ASP A 248 7.98 -2.74 28.47
CA ASP A 248 6.52 -2.62 28.42
C ASP A 248 6.09 -2.11 27.03
N PRO A 249 5.25 -2.87 26.30
CA PRO A 249 4.68 -2.46 25.01
C PRO A 249 4.00 -1.09 25.01
N GLU A 250 3.32 -0.74 26.09
CA GLU A 250 2.56 0.52 26.19
C GLU A 250 3.47 1.71 26.53
N ALA A 251 4.64 1.44 27.08
CA ALA A 251 5.63 2.45 27.46
C ALA A 251 6.70 2.70 26.38
N LEU A 252 6.54 2.17 25.16
CA LEU A 252 7.42 2.47 24.02
C LEU A 252 7.10 3.86 23.45
N ASP A 253 7.35 4.89 24.26
CA ASP A 253 7.28 6.29 23.86
C ASP A 253 8.69 6.90 23.81
N GLY A 254 8.85 7.90 22.95
CA GLY A 254 10.13 8.56 22.79
C GLY A 254 10.11 9.64 21.73
N GLU A 255 11.26 10.27 21.57
CA GLU A 255 11.42 11.40 20.67
C GLU A 255 11.52 10.96 19.20
N LYS A 256 11.46 11.93 18.28
CA LYS A 256 11.65 11.63 16.86
C LYS A 256 13.10 11.18 16.56
N TRP A 257 14.07 11.81 17.21
CA TRP A 257 15.50 11.52 17.04
C TRP A 257 16.11 10.98 18.34
N PRO A 258 17.24 10.25 18.28
CA PRO A 258 17.89 9.73 19.50
C PRO A 258 18.30 10.83 20.50
N TRP A 259 18.49 12.05 19.99
CA TRP A 259 18.94 13.20 20.76
C TRP A 259 17.82 14.20 21.09
N GLY A 260 16.58 13.99 20.61
CA GLY A 260 15.50 14.92 20.88
C GLY A 260 14.45 15.05 19.77
N PRO A 261 13.57 16.06 19.87
CA PRO A 261 12.42 16.20 18.97
C PRO A 261 12.81 16.69 17.57
N THR A 262 13.95 17.36 17.42
CA THR A 262 14.33 18.02 16.17
C THR A 262 15.79 17.77 15.80
N LEU A 263 16.05 17.71 14.49
CA LEU A 263 17.38 17.61 13.90
C LEU A 263 18.02 18.99 13.76
N LEU A 264 17.22 20.01 13.42
CA LEU A 264 17.61 21.42 13.54
C LEU A 264 17.04 22.01 14.83
N VAL A 265 17.83 22.82 15.52
CA VAL A 265 17.36 23.67 16.63
C VAL A 265 17.38 25.13 16.18
N PRO A 266 16.45 25.96 16.68
CA PRO A 266 16.45 27.39 16.39
C PRO A 266 17.74 28.03 16.91
N GLY A 267 18.38 28.88 16.11
CA GLY A 267 19.56 29.63 16.56
C GLY A 267 19.16 30.80 17.48
N ASP A 268 18.18 31.58 17.06
CA ASP A 268 17.43 32.51 17.91
C ASP A 268 15.93 32.14 17.94
N PRO A 269 15.38 31.72 19.10
CA PRO A 269 13.95 31.39 19.24
C PRO A 269 13.01 32.58 19.02
N ALA A 270 13.49 33.82 19.14
CA ALA A 270 12.71 35.03 18.89
C ALA A 270 12.64 35.41 17.41
N HIS A 271 13.44 34.75 16.56
CA HIS A 271 13.46 35.01 15.13
C HIS A 271 12.43 34.14 14.41
N ASP A 272 11.41 34.76 13.80
CA ASP A 272 10.26 34.06 13.21
C ASP A 272 10.65 32.98 12.19
N LEU A 273 11.73 33.22 11.44
CA LEU A 273 12.24 32.26 10.45
C LEU A 273 12.75 30.95 11.08
N SER A 274 13.29 30.98 12.29
CA SER A 274 13.88 29.80 12.95
C SER A 274 12.87 28.66 13.07
N ALA A 275 11.62 28.97 13.42
CA ALA A 275 10.56 27.98 13.54
C ALA A 275 10.16 27.38 12.17
N GLU A 276 10.21 28.17 11.09
CA GLU A 276 9.89 27.71 9.75
C GLU A 276 10.92 26.70 9.25
N PHE A 277 12.22 26.99 9.42
CA PHE A 277 13.31 26.10 9.02
C PHE A 277 13.24 24.75 9.73
N VAL A 278 13.09 24.77 11.07
CA VAL A 278 12.96 23.55 11.86
C VAL A 278 11.75 22.73 11.39
N LYS A 279 10.59 23.37 11.22
CA LYS A 279 9.37 22.71 10.75
C LYS A 279 9.51 22.12 9.35
N ALA A 280 10.17 22.82 8.43
CA ALA A 280 10.40 22.37 7.06
C ALA A 280 11.30 21.12 7.03
N CYS A 281 12.41 21.15 7.77
CA CYS A 281 13.32 20.01 7.93
C CYS A 281 12.60 18.80 8.53
N GLU A 282 11.85 18.98 9.63
CA GLU A 282 11.22 17.86 10.34
C GLU A 282 10.11 17.16 9.55
N ARG A 283 9.55 17.79 8.51
CA ARG A 283 8.57 17.16 7.63
C ARG A 283 9.18 16.17 6.65
N LYS A 284 10.49 16.24 6.42
CA LYS A 284 11.19 15.50 5.37
C LYS A 284 12.19 14.49 5.91
N GLY A 285 12.84 14.76 7.04
CA GLY A 285 13.88 13.89 7.60
C GLY A 285 13.34 12.64 8.29
N TRP A 286 13.92 11.48 7.92
CA TRP A 286 13.80 10.20 8.62
C TRP A 286 15.18 9.73 9.08
N MET A 287 15.24 8.94 10.14
CA MET A 287 16.52 8.44 10.65
C MET A 287 17.23 7.47 9.69
N ASP A 288 16.52 6.89 8.73
CA ASP A 288 17.11 5.95 7.76
C ASP A 288 17.55 6.59 6.46
N ASP A 289 17.20 7.85 6.24
CA ASP A 289 17.58 8.55 5.03
C ASP A 289 19.00 9.06 5.21
N PRO A 290 19.97 8.56 4.42
CA PRO A 290 21.35 8.99 4.55
C PRO A 290 21.52 10.43 4.04
N ALA A 291 20.58 10.92 3.22
CA ALA A 291 20.41 12.31 2.89
C ALA A 291 18.95 12.62 2.58
N PHE A 292 18.51 13.84 2.88
CA PHE A 292 17.19 14.32 2.49
C PHE A 292 17.22 15.82 2.24
N ALA A 293 16.34 16.27 1.34
CA ALA A 293 16.19 17.67 0.99
C ALA A 293 14.92 18.28 1.60
N PHE A 294 15.00 19.55 1.98
CA PHE A 294 13.85 20.37 2.35
C PHE A 294 13.97 21.76 1.73
N THR A 295 12.84 22.46 1.64
CA THR A 295 12.77 23.78 1.01
C THR A 295 12.06 24.77 1.92
N VAL A 296 12.52 26.01 1.91
CA VAL A 296 11.91 27.15 2.62
C VAL A 296 11.61 28.25 1.61
N SER A 297 10.49 28.95 1.77
CA SER A 297 10.09 29.99 0.81
C SER A 297 10.87 31.28 1.05
N GLY A 298 11.24 31.99 -0.02
CA GLY A 298 11.96 33.26 0.08
C GLY A 298 13.46 33.15 -0.18
N ASP A 299 14.17 34.19 0.23
CA ASP A 299 15.63 34.37 0.13
C ASP A 299 16.04 34.99 1.47
N THR A 300 16.41 34.12 2.42
CA THR A 300 16.48 34.42 3.84
C THR A 300 17.85 34.15 4.44
N VAL A 301 18.60 33.23 3.86
CA VAL A 301 19.92 32.79 4.32
C VAL A 301 20.97 33.35 3.38
N ALA A 302 21.89 34.13 3.94
CA ALA A 302 23.02 34.64 3.19
C ALA A 302 24.14 33.61 3.07
N GLU A 303 24.37 32.87 4.16
CA GLU A 303 25.50 31.97 4.30
C GLU A 303 25.08 30.71 5.06
N TYR A 304 25.70 29.59 4.71
CA TYR A 304 25.57 28.38 5.50
C TYR A 304 26.92 27.71 5.71
N SER A 305 27.03 27.00 6.83
CA SER A 305 28.13 26.08 7.13
C SER A 305 27.59 24.66 7.23
N GLU A 306 28.47 23.67 7.46
CA GLU A 306 28.05 22.29 7.67
C GLU A 306 27.10 22.12 8.88
N ALA A 307 27.04 23.09 9.80
CA ALA A 307 26.24 23.01 11.02
C ALA A 307 25.20 24.12 11.20
N GLN A 308 25.28 25.23 10.46
CA GLN A 308 24.47 26.43 10.72
C GLN A 308 23.96 27.07 9.43
N LEU A 309 22.78 27.67 9.51
CA LEU A 309 22.19 28.56 8.52
C LEU A 309 22.17 29.97 9.10
N ILE A 310 22.71 30.94 8.35
CA ILE A 310 22.93 32.32 8.80
C ILE A 310 22.19 33.28 7.87
N SER A 311 21.32 34.12 8.42
CA SER A 311 20.56 35.13 7.67
C SER A 311 21.41 36.31 7.20
N HIS A 312 20.86 37.15 6.34
CA HIS A 312 21.53 38.34 5.79
C HIS A 312 21.98 39.39 6.82
N ASP A 313 21.38 39.39 8.00
CA ASP A 313 21.77 40.22 9.15
C ASP A 313 22.84 39.56 10.05
N GLY A 314 23.32 38.36 9.68
CA GLY A 314 24.34 37.62 10.42
C GLY A 314 23.81 36.79 11.59
N VAL A 315 22.49 36.65 11.75
CA VAL A 315 21.88 35.85 12.82
C VAL A 315 21.81 34.38 12.42
N VAL A 316 22.07 33.46 13.36
CA VAL A 316 21.87 32.03 13.12
C VAL A 316 20.37 31.74 13.19
N VAL A 317 19.76 31.38 12.06
CA VAL A 317 18.32 31.05 11.99
C VAL A 317 18.07 29.59 12.35
N ALA A 318 18.99 28.69 12.00
CA ALA A 318 18.91 27.29 12.39
C ALA A 318 20.30 26.68 12.51
N GLN A 319 20.44 25.73 13.43
CA GLN A 319 21.67 24.96 13.59
C GLN A 319 21.36 23.49 13.81
N LEU A 320 22.28 22.61 13.40
CA LEU A 320 22.15 21.19 13.69
C LEU A 320 22.19 20.95 15.19
N HIS A 321 21.32 20.07 15.66
CA HIS A 321 21.39 19.56 17.01
C HIS A 321 22.76 18.89 17.22
N ARG A 322 23.40 19.12 18.36
CA ARG A 322 24.73 18.58 18.66
C ARG A 322 24.82 17.06 18.45
N GLY A 323 23.84 16.33 18.97
CA GLY A 323 23.75 14.88 18.78
C GLY A 323 23.59 14.45 17.31
N ALA A 324 22.96 15.27 16.46
CA ALA A 324 22.88 15.01 15.02
C ALA A 324 24.26 15.16 14.36
N ALA A 325 24.99 16.21 14.71
CA ALA A 325 26.35 16.44 14.22
C ALA A 325 27.32 15.32 14.68
N GLU A 326 27.23 14.89 15.93
CA GLU A 326 28.00 13.76 16.47
C GLU A 326 27.64 12.43 15.76
N ALA A 327 26.40 12.29 15.29
CA ALA A 327 25.96 11.17 14.45
C ALA A 327 26.37 11.33 12.96
N GLY A 328 27.11 12.38 12.60
CA GLY A 328 27.67 12.62 11.28
C GLY A 328 26.77 13.40 10.33
N TYR A 329 25.61 13.91 10.78
CA TYR A 329 24.77 14.76 9.94
C TYR A 329 25.42 16.13 9.73
N ARG A 330 25.23 16.68 8.53
CA ARG A 330 25.68 18.00 8.10
C ARG A 330 24.74 18.62 7.08
N ILE A 331 24.75 19.94 7.00
CA ILE A 331 24.13 20.70 5.91
C ILE A 331 25.08 20.64 4.72
N ALA A 332 24.76 19.76 3.77
CA ALA A 332 25.61 19.47 2.63
C ALA A 332 25.41 20.46 1.48
N VAL A 333 24.20 21.00 1.31
CA VAL A 333 23.86 21.92 0.22
C VAL A 333 22.91 22.98 0.78
N GLY A 334 23.09 24.23 0.35
CA GLY A 334 22.16 25.34 0.51
C GLY A 334 22.18 26.16 -0.78
N GLU A 335 21.09 26.14 -1.54
CA GLU A 335 21.00 26.80 -2.85
C GLU A 335 19.70 27.60 -2.98
N SER A 336 19.82 28.88 -3.37
CA SER A 336 18.66 29.68 -3.79
C SER A 336 18.19 29.25 -5.17
N ARG A 337 16.88 29.03 -5.30
CA ARG A 337 16.21 28.56 -6.52
C ARG A 337 14.97 29.41 -6.81
N ARG A 338 14.41 29.24 -8.01
CA ARG A 338 13.20 29.94 -8.44
C ARG A 338 12.17 28.95 -8.97
N GLY A 339 11.01 28.91 -8.34
CA GLY A 339 9.88 28.07 -8.72
C GLY A 339 8.70 28.88 -9.25
N SER A 340 7.62 28.19 -9.62
CA SER A 340 6.38 28.81 -10.14
C SER A 340 5.69 29.77 -9.16
N PHE A 341 6.02 29.70 -7.86
CA PHE A 341 5.44 30.51 -6.80
C PHE A 341 6.39 31.57 -6.24
N GLY A 342 7.59 31.74 -6.83
CA GLY A 342 8.60 32.69 -6.37
C GLY A 342 9.95 32.05 -6.03
N PRO A 343 10.87 32.83 -5.44
CA PRO A 343 12.15 32.31 -4.94
C PRO A 343 11.92 31.38 -3.75
N TYR A 344 12.78 30.37 -3.63
CA TYR A 344 12.84 29.47 -2.49
C TYR A 344 14.28 28.97 -2.32
N GLU A 345 14.62 28.56 -1.12
CA GLU A 345 15.92 27.95 -0.82
C GLU A 345 15.76 26.44 -0.65
N GLU A 346 16.68 25.68 -1.22
CA GLU A 346 16.76 24.23 -1.10
C GLU A 346 17.98 23.85 -0.27
N TYR A 347 17.75 23.02 0.75
CA TYR A 347 18.78 22.51 1.64
C TYR A 347 18.82 21.00 1.62
N VAL A 348 20.02 20.44 1.64
CA VAL A 348 20.24 18.99 1.79
C VAL A 348 20.95 18.72 3.10
N ILE A 349 20.30 17.93 3.96
CA ILE A 349 20.93 17.33 5.14
C ILE A 349 21.46 15.97 4.73
N SER A 350 22.71 15.65 5.07
CA SER A 350 23.33 14.36 4.73
C SER A 350 24.20 13.85 5.87
N ARG A 351 24.26 12.53 6.05
CA ARG A 351 25.25 11.81 6.87
C ARG A 351 26.31 11.09 6.03
N VAL A 352 26.19 11.12 4.71
CA VAL A 352 27.16 10.48 3.79
C VAL A 352 28.38 11.40 3.67
N PRO A 353 29.62 10.90 3.82
CA PRO A 353 30.86 11.64 3.55
C PRO A 353 30.89 12.21 2.12
N ARG A 354 31.67 13.27 1.90
CA ARG A 354 31.62 14.10 0.67
C ARG A 354 32.60 13.55 -0.33
#